data_AF-A0A539DW03-F1
#
_entry.id   AF-A0A539DW03-F1
#
_cell.length_a   1.000
_cell.length_b   1.000
_cell.length_c   1.000
_cell.angle_alpha   90.00
_cell.angle_beta   90.00
_cell.angle_gamma   90.00
#
_symmetry.space_group_name_H-M   'P 1'
#
loop_
_entity.id
_entity.type
_entity.pdbx_description
1 polymer ?
#
loop_
_entity_poly.entity_id
_entity_poly.type
_entity_poly.pdbx_seq_one_letter_code
_entity_poly.pdbx_strand_id
1 'polypeptide(L)'
;MIGHSYTVSFFLDAVVGYGIPASVHVQAGGASQTFNKTTNGWQAYSLDFVATGLNTAITLSGVRSPNTYYIGLDNVAVTAAPSSVTAPEPTSLALLSLGLVGMIGARRRYG
;
A
#
# COMPACT_ATOMS: atom_id res chain seq x y z
N MET A 1 -1.91 13.39 -0.01
CA MET A 1 -1.02 14.44 0.52
C MET A 1 0.41 14.07 0.17
N ILE A 2 1.26 15.06 -0.04
CA ILE A 2 2.68 14.81 -0.35
C ILE A 2 3.29 13.98 0.79
N GLY A 3 4.06 12.95 0.44
CA GLY A 3 4.72 12.07 1.40
C GLY A 3 3.82 11.00 2.03
N HIS A 4 2.53 10.95 1.70
CA HIS A 4 1.66 9.84 2.14
C HIS A 4 1.75 8.65 1.21
N SER A 5 1.69 7.48 1.82
CA SER A 5 1.61 6.19 1.13
C SER A 5 0.17 5.89 0.73
N TYR A 6 0.02 5.37 -0.47
CA TYR A 6 -1.24 4.96 -1.09
C TYR A 6 -1.04 3.61 -1.76
N THR A 7 -2.15 2.91 -1.98
CA THR A 7 -2.20 1.69 -2.76
C THR A 7 -3.21 1.90 -3.88
N VAL A 8 -2.77 1.75 -5.13
CA VAL A 8 -3.70 1.53 -6.25
C VAL A 8 -3.97 0.04 -6.35
N SER A 9 -5.24 -0.35 -6.37
CA SER A 9 -5.68 -1.74 -6.56
C SER A 9 -6.60 -1.84 -7.77
N PHE A 10 -6.62 -3.00 -8.40
CA PHE A 10 -7.46 -3.28 -9.57
C PHE A 10 -7.61 -4.78 -9.76
N PHE A 11 -8.63 -5.19 -10.52
CA PHE A 11 -8.77 -6.55 -11.02
C PHE A 11 -8.35 -6.62 -12.49
N LEU A 12 -7.58 -7.66 -12.83
CA LEU A 12 -7.16 -7.97 -14.19
C LEU A 12 -7.70 -9.34 -14.58
N ASP A 13 -8.39 -9.38 -15.72
CA ASP A 13 -8.90 -10.61 -16.33
C ASP A 13 -8.06 -11.00 -17.54
N ALA A 14 -7.96 -12.31 -17.73
CA ALA A 14 -7.44 -12.89 -18.96
C ALA A 14 -8.33 -14.04 -19.37
N VAL A 15 -8.55 -14.20 -20.67
CA VAL A 15 -9.42 -15.25 -21.21
C VAL A 15 -8.62 -16.07 -22.21
N VAL A 16 -8.48 -17.37 -21.96
CA VAL A 16 -7.64 -18.27 -22.79
C VAL A 16 -8.07 -18.24 -24.26
N GLY A 17 -9.37 -18.14 -24.53
CA GLY A 17 -9.91 -18.03 -25.90
C GLY A 17 -9.52 -16.76 -26.66
N TYR A 18 -9.08 -15.71 -25.96
CA TYR A 18 -8.59 -14.45 -26.55
C TYR A 18 -7.07 -14.29 -26.44
N GLY A 19 -6.37 -15.33 -25.99
CA GLY A 19 -4.92 -15.31 -25.78
C GLY A 19 -4.50 -14.78 -24.41
N ILE A 20 -3.34 -15.25 -23.96
CA ILE A 20 -2.72 -14.92 -22.68
C ILE A 20 -1.20 -14.76 -22.88
N PRO A 21 -0.52 -13.90 -22.12
CA PRO A 21 -1.04 -13.13 -20.99
C PRO A 21 -1.85 -11.89 -21.37
N ALA A 22 -2.75 -11.47 -20.48
CA ALA A 22 -3.21 -10.09 -20.41
C ALA A 22 -2.26 -9.31 -19.49
N SER A 23 -1.80 -8.14 -19.94
CA SER A 23 -0.75 -7.40 -19.23
C SER A 23 -1.11 -5.92 -19.12
N VAL A 24 -0.95 -5.36 -17.92
CA VAL A 24 -1.19 -3.94 -17.64
C VAL A 24 0.05 -3.36 -16.98
N HIS A 25 0.52 -2.23 -17.50
CA HIS A 25 1.57 -1.43 -16.90
C HIS A 25 0.96 -0.29 -16.09
N VAL A 26 1.31 -0.24 -14.80
CA VAL A 26 0.73 0.68 -13.82
C VAL A 26 1.81 1.64 -13.34
N GLN A 27 1.49 2.93 -13.33
CA GLN A 27 2.37 4.00 -12.85
C GLN A 27 1.58 4.88 -11.88
N ALA A 28 2.16 5.18 -10.71
CA ALA A 28 1.57 6.08 -9.73
C ALA A 28 2.68 6.76 -8.93
N GLY A 29 2.72 8.09 -8.96
CA GLY A 29 3.78 8.87 -8.31
C GLY A 29 5.15 8.48 -8.86
N GLY A 30 6.04 7.98 -7.98
CA GLY A 30 7.35 7.43 -8.38
C GLY A 30 7.38 5.91 -8.61
N ALA A 31 6.28 5.20 -8.39
CA ALA A 31 6.19 3.75 -8.53
C ALA A 31 5.72 3.35 -9.94
N SER A 32 6.26 2.26 -10.46
CA SER A 32 5.90 1.73 -11.77
C SER A 32 6.12 0.21 -11.83
N GLN A 33 5.15 -0.53 -12.34
CA GLN A 33 5.22 -1.99 -12.46
C GLN A 33 4.33 -2.53 -13.57
N THR A 34 4.77 -3.59 -14.25
CA THR A 34 3.93 -4.38 -15.16
C THR A 34 3.39 -5.60 -14.45
N PHE A 35 2.07 -5.77 -14.50
CA PHE A 35 1.37 -6.93 -13.98
C PHE A 35 0.90 -7.81 -15.15
N ASN A 36 1.12 -9.12 -15.02
CA ASN A 36 0.78 -10.09 -16.05
C ASN A 36 -0.20 -11.10 -15.47
N LYS A 37 -1.24 -11.40 -16.23
CA LYS A 37 -2.21 -12.45 -15.95
C LYS A 37 -2.10 -13.55 -17.01
N THR A 38 -1.55 -14.69 -16.62
CA THR A 38 -1.28 -15.84 -17.50
C THR A 38 -2.28 -16.99 -17.33
N THR A 39 -3.31 -16.81 -16.51
CA THR A 39 -4.35 -17.82 -16.25
C THR A 39 -5.73 -17.22 -16.48
N ASN A 40 -6.70 -18.09 -16.80
CA ASN A 40 -8.07 -17.66 -17.09
C ASN A 40 -8.74 -17.05 -15.84
N GLY A 41 -9.49 -15.96 -16.02
CA GLY A 41 -10.33 -15.35 -14.99
C GLY A 41 -9.70 -14.17 -14.24
N TRP A 42 -10.53 -13.50 -13.45
CA TRP A 42 -10.17 -12.31 -12.66
C TRP A 42 -9.16 -12.59 -11.54
N GLN A 43 -8.26 -11.64 -11.29
CA GLN A 43 -7.40 -11.62 -10.09
C GLN A 43 -7.09 -10.19 -9.67
N ALA A 44 -6.98 -9.98 -8.36
CA ALA A 44 -6.61 -8.71 -7.78
C ALA A 44 -5.09 -8.48 -7.87
N TYR A 45 -4.72 -7.25 -8.19
CA TYR A 45 -3.36 -6.73 -8.15
C TYR A 45 -3.33 -5.38 -7.45
N SER A 46 -2.16 -5.00 -6.95
CA SER A 46 -1.97 -3.71 -6.32
C SER A 46 -0.54 -3.19 -6.50
N LEU A 47 -0.40 -1.88 -6.47
CA LEU A 47 0.88 -1.17 -6.45
C LEU A 47 0.84 -0.11 -5.36
N ASP A 48 1.79 -0.19 -4.44
CA ASP A 48 2.00 0.85 -3.42
C ASP A 48 2.84 1.98 -4.00
N PHE A 49 2.49 3.22 -3.64
CA PHE A 49 3.23 4.41 -4.04
C PHE A 49 3.19 5.50 -2.97
N VAL A 50 4.18 6.39 -3.00
CA VAL A 50 4.19 7.62 -2.20
C VAL A 50 3.86 8.79 -3.11
N ALA A 51 2.89 9.62 -2.71
CA ALA A 51 2.53 10.81 -3.47
C ALA A 51 3.63 11.87 -3.37
N THR A 52 4.14 12.34 -4.51
CA THR A 52 5.21 13.35 -4.59
C THR A 52 4.68 14.77 -4.82
N GLY A 53 3.41 14.91 -5.17
CA GLY A 53 2.72 16.18 -5.42
C GLY A 53 1.33 16.21 -4.79
N LEU A 54 0.70 17.40 -4.81
CA LEU A 54 -0.69 17.56 -4.38
C LEU A 54 -1.66 16.78 -5.28
N ASN A 55 -1.30 16.60 -6.54
CA ASN A 55 -1.97 15.74 -7.50
C ASN A 55 -1.01 14.63 -7.92
N THR A 56 -1.50 13.39 -7.98
CA THR A 56 -0.75 12.25 -8.51
C THR A 56 -1.53 11.65 -9.66
N ALA A 57 -0.94 11.63 -10.85
CA ALA A 57 -1.50 10.89 -11.97
C ALA A 57 -1.30 9.39 -11.73
N ILE A 58 -2.34 8.61 -12.00
CA ILE A 58 -2.31 7.15 -11.98
C ILE A 58 -2.64 6.69 -13.38
N THR A 59 -1.72 5.94 -13.98
CA THR A 59 -1.87 5.43 -15.34
C THR A 59 -1.91 3.92 -15.29
N LEU A 60 -2.91 3.33 -15.97
CA LEU A 60 -2.98 1.90 -16.25
C LEU A 60 -3.05 1.75 -17.76
N SER A 61 -2.00 1.20 -18.36
CA SER A 61 -1.92 1.02 -19.81
C SER A 61 -1.83 -0.46 -20.18
N GLY A 62 -2.62 -0.88 -21.16
CA GLY A 62 -2.51 -2.22 -21.71
C GLY A 62 -1.16 -2.41 -22.39
N VAL A 63 -0.48 -3.51 -22.06
CA VAL A 63 0.76 -3.92 -22.71
C VAL A 63 0.41 -4.93 -23.79
N ARG A 64 0.78 -4.64 -25.03
CA ARG A 64 0.52 -5.52 -26.16
C ARG A 64 1.33 -6.81 -26.02
N SER A 65 0.64 -7.94 -25.99
CA SER A 65 1.23 -9.28 -26.10
C SER A 65 0.85 -9.91 -27.46
N PRO A 66 1.77 -10.63 -28.12
CA PRO A 66 1.45 -11.35 -29.34
C PRO A 66 0.29 -12.34 -29.11
N ASN A 67 -0.67 -12.37 -30.03
CA ASN A 67 -1.84 -13.25 -29.98
C ASN A 67 -2.77 -13.07 -28.76
N THR A 68 -2.61 -11.99 -27.97
CA THR A 68 -3.59 -11.56 -26.97
C THR A 68 -4.46 -10.44 -27.55
N TYR A 69 -5.77 -10.63 -27.52
CA TYR A 69 -6.77 -9.70 -28.11
C TYR A 69 -7.74 -9.12 -27.08
N TYR A 70 -7.54 -9.44 -25.80
CA TYR A 70 -8.40 -9.02 -24.71
C TYR A 70 -7.58 -8.73 -23.44
N ILE A 71 -7.95 -7.65 -22.75
CA ILE A 71 -7.49 -7.31 -21.42
C ILE A 71 -8.73 -6.80 -20.67
N GLY A 72 -9.19 -7.52 -19.66
CA GLY A 72 -10.24 -7.03 -18.77
C GLY A 72 -9.63 -6.27 -17.61
N LEU A 73 -10.13 -5.07 -17.34
CA LEU A 73 -9.71 -4.23 -16.21
C LEU A 73 -10.97 -3.74 -15.50
N ASP A 74 -11.05 -3.97 -14.19
CA ASP A 74 -12.21 -3.57 -13.40
C ASP A 74 -11.83 -3.17 -11.97
N ASN A 75 -12.73 -2.44 -11.32
CA ASN A 75 -12.67 -2.04 -9.93
C ASN A 75 -11.33 -1.40 -9.54
N VAL A 76 -10.88 -0.44 -10.34
CA VAL A 76 -9.70 0.38 -10.02
C VAL A 76 -10.03 1.28 -8.84
N ALA A 77 -9.28 1.13 -7.76
CA ALA A 77 -9.45 1.89 -6.53
C ALA A 77 -8.11 2.42 -6.02
N VAL A 78 -8.18 3.49 -5.24
CA VAL A 78 -7.03 4.04 -4.52
C VAL A 78 -7.41 4.17 -3.07
N THR A 79 -6.60 3.58 -2.20
CA THR A 79 -6.75 3.72 -0.75
C THR A 79 -5.49 4.36 -0.17
N ALA A 80 -5.66 5.14 0.90
CA ALA A 80 -4.51 5.51 1.71
C ALA A 80 -3.96 4.24 2.37
N ALA A 81 -2.67 3.98 2.23
CA ALA A 81 -2.06 2.89 2.97
C ALA A 81 -2.16 3.20 4.47
N PRO A 82 -2.37 2.20 5.35
CA PRO A 82 -2.42 2.44 6.77
C PRO A 82 -1.14 3.14 7.21
N SER A 83 -1.28 4.36 7.71
CA SER A 83 -0.15 5.16 8.16
C SER A 83 0.54 4.41 9.29
N SER A 84 1.75 3.90 9.06
CA SER A 84 2.60 3.30 10.08
C SER A 84 3.18 4.37 11.02
N VAL A 85 2.36 5.36 11.41
CA VAL A 85 2.76 6.32 12.43
C VAL A 85 2.84 5.50 13.72
N THR A 86 4.04 5.04 14.03
CA THR A 86 4.38 4.59 15.37
C THR A 86 4.05 5.77 16.27
N ALA A 87 2.91 5.70 16.96
CA ALA A 87 2.61 6.67 18.01
C ALA A 87 3.84 6.70 18.92
N PRO A 88 4.37 7.89 19.26
CA PRO A 88 5.45 7.98 20.24
C PRO A 88 5.08 7.10 21.44
N GLU A 89 6.01 6.25 21.89
CA GLU A 89 5.73 5.34 22.99
C GLU A 89 5.09 6.12 24.14
N PRO A 90 3.99 5.61 24.75
CA PRO A 90 3.29 6.35 25.79
C PRO A 90 4.27 6.76 26.89
N THR A 91 4.36 8.07 27.17
CA THR A 91 5.14 8.60 28.31
C THR A 91 4.68 8.01 29.65
N SER A 92 3.55 7.29 29.67
CA SER A 92 3.09 6.45 30.77
C SER A 92 4.15 5.51 31.32
N LEU A 93 5.02 4.91 30.50
CA LEU A 93 6.11 4.06 30.99
C LEU A 93 7.18 4.86 31.74
N ALA A 94 7.51 6.04 31.24
CA ALA A 94 8.41 6.97 31.91
C ALA A 94 7.80 7.51 33.22
N LEU A 95 6.51 7.84 33.23
CA LEU A 95 5.80 8.30 34.43
C LEU A 95 5.63 7.19 35.47
N LEU A 96 5.35 5.96 35.06
CA LEU A 96 5.25 4.80 35.95
C LEU A 96 6.60 4.50 36.62
N SER A 97 7.68 4.52 35.84
CA SER A 97 9.03 4.31 36.37
C SER A 97 9.46 5.44 37.32
N LEU A 98 9.18 6.70 36.98
CA LEU A 98 9.40 7.85 37.88
C LEU A 98 8.56 7.72 39.17
N GLY A 99 7.30 7.30 39.07
CA GLY A 99 6.43 7.08 40.23
C GLY A 99 6.95 5.99 41.17
N LEU A 100 7.40 4.86 40.62
CA LEU A 100 8.00 3.77 41.39
C LEU A 100 9.29 4.19 42.10
N VAL A 101 10.17 4.92 41.41
CA VAL A 101 11.40 5.46 42.00
C VAL A 101 11.08 6.45 43.13
N GLY A 102 10.10 7.33 42.92
CA GLY A 102 9.63 8.27 43.93
C GLY A 102 9.08 7.57 45.18
N MET A 103 8.28 6.50 45.02
CA MET A 103 7.76 5.72 46.16
C MET A 103 8.86 4.99 46.95
N ILE A 104 9.85 4.43 46.26
CA ILE A 104 11.00 3.78 46.92
C ILE A 104 11.83 4.81 47.69
N GLY A 105 12.07 5.98 47.10
CA GLY A 105 12.78 7.09 47.75
C GLY A 105 12.06 7.61 48.99
N ALA A 106 10.74 7.78 48.92
CA ALA A 106 9.92 8.22 50.05
C ALA A 106 9.94 7.20 51.21
N ARG A 107 9.87 5.90 50.91
CA ARG A 107 9.94 4.84 51.93
C ARG A 107 11.24 4.84 52.72
N ARG A 108 12.38 5.17 52.09
CA ARG A 108 13.69 5.23 52.75
C ARG A 108 13.93 6.49 53.58
N ARG A 109 13.10 7.53 53.38
CA ARG A 109 13.21 8.80 54.11
C ARG A 109 12.32 8.84 55.36
N TYR A 110 11.23 8.07 55.37
CA TYR A 110 10.21 8.10 56.41
C TYR A 110 10.03 6.78 57.19
N GLY A 111 10.87 5.78 56.93
CA GLY A 111 11.00 4.56 57.74
C GLY A 111 12.40 4.46 58.30
#